data_AF-A0AAV9TCS6-F1
#
_entry.id   AF-A0AAV9TCS6-F1
#
_cell.length_a   1.000
_cell.length_b   1.000
_cell.length_c   1.000
_cell.angle_alpha   90.00
_cell.angle_beta   90.00
_cell.angle_gamma   90.00
#
_symmetry.space_group_name_H-M   'P 1'
#
loop_
_entity.id
_entity.type
_entity.pdbx_description
1 polymer ?
#
loop_
_entity_poly.entity_id
_entity_poly.type
_entity_poly.pdbx_seq_one_letter_code
_entity_poly.pdbx_strand_id
1 'polypeptide(L)'
;MAASRHLDDEEHVLPDEQTPLLGSGAEHGDGSAAATHRVTPRITRRLYLSHFLSTWNSRMFEFGAVLYLATIFPGTLLPMSLYALTRGLSALLFASTVGHYIDNNDRLKVVRASIVFQRLAVSASCVILYVLLRGLPLGEYGRPGLLALLSLLACGEKLYSIINMVSVEKDWVVVLAKGDTEVLANLNAQMRRIDLLCKLLAPLFIAIVDGFSTEIAIIVNFAMNMASVVVEYYAIARIYDEDPSLQEQKGKPDTELPSTTEDAASSARPGRNVWRLFRKSASDFGFYFGHRAFLPSFAGSLLYLTVLSFGSQMVTYLVASGYTTTYIGIARTISVVFEVLATWVAPWLIARIGPVRAGLWLSNCQVMPLIAGLVVFWVFMPNPLVSATGLVAGTIVSRLGLRGFDLCTQIIVQEEVEAESRGRFSTVEAAWQNAFELLSYLSTIVFFRPAQFNWPALLSVVAVTSASLAYTAYVGRKRGHLIHFEKLGF
;
A
#
# COMPACT_ATOMS: atom_id res chain seq x y z
N MET A 1 -53.89 23.72 64.53
CA MET A 1 -52.95 22.87 63.75
C MET A 1 -53.41 22.95 62.30
N ALA A 2 -52.66 23.44 61.33
CA ALA A 2 -51.21 23.46 61.18
C ALA A 2 -50.75 24.82 60.62
N ALA A 3 -49.51 25.20 60.96
CA ALA A 3 -48.85 26.40 60.45
C ALA A 3 -47.79 25.98 59.43
N SER A 4 -47.78 26.76 58.36
CA SER A 4 -46.97 26.74 57.14
C SER A 4 -45.57 27.33 57.33
N ARG A 5 -44.69 27.07 56.35
CA ARG A 5 -43.70 27.99 55.76
C ARG A 5 -43.00 27.27 54.59
N HIS A 6 -43.31 27.64 53.35
CA HIS A 6 -42.70 28.69 52.50
C HIS A 6 -41.41 28.25 51.82
N LEU A 7 -41.53 28.15 50.49
CA LEU A 7 -40.50 28.04 49.45
C LEU A 7 -39.89 29.42 49.17
N ASP A 8 -38.61 29.44 48.81
CA ASP A 8 -38.00 30.37 47.85
C ASP A 8 -36.80 29.66 47.17
N ASP A 9 -36.67 29.90 45.87
CA ASP A 9 -35.72 29.32 44.91
C ASP A 9 -34.32 29.97 44.96
N GLU A 10 -33.25 29.19 44.75
CA GLU A 10 -31.95 29.70 44.25
C GLU A 10 -31.17 28.61 43.46
N GLU A 11 -31.01 28.88 42.15
CA GLU A 11 -29.91 28.52 41.23
C GLU A 11 -29.14 27.19 41.37
N HIS A 12 -29.41 26.24 40.46
CA HIS A 12 -28.58 25.05 40.21
C HIS A 12 -27.42 25.35 39.25
N VAL A 13 -26.21 25.50 39.80
CA VAL A 13 -24.94 25.51 39.05
C VAL A 13 -24.45 24.06 38.87
N LEU A 14 -24.27 23.63 37.61
CA LEU A 14 -23.68 22.34 37.22
C LEU A 14 -22.16 22.34 37.42
N PRO A 15 -21.55 21.29 38.01
CA PRO A 15 -20.11 21.05 37.92
C PRO A 15 -19.73 19.96 36.91
N ASP A 16 -18.60 20.22 36.25
CA ASP A 16 -17.89 19.48 35.20
C ASP A 16 -17.74 17.96 35.41
N GLU A 17 -17.99 17.23 34.33
CA GLU A 17 -17.82 15.78 34.19
C GLU A 17 -16.39 15.46 33.70
N GLN A 18 -15.38 15.62 34.58
CA GLN A 18 -14.04 15.07 34.38
C GLN A 18 -13.45 14.59 35.71
N THR A 19 -13.77 13.36 36.11
CA THR A 19 -13.00 12.62 37.12
C THR A 19 -12.83 11.15 36.69
N PRO A 20 -11.59 10.64 36.57
CA PRO A 20 -11.35 9.23 36.34
C PRO A 20 -11.49 8.43 37.64
N LEU A 21 -12.32 7.40 37.60
CA LEU A 21 -12.38 6.33 38.59
C LEU A 21 -11.08 5.52 38.56
N LEU A 22 -10.28 5.55 39.62
CA LEU A 22 -9.52 4.40 40.17
C LEU A 22 -8.72 4.79 41.44
N GLY A 23 -9.14 4.21 42.57
CA GLY A 23 -8.31 3.65 43.65
C GLY A 23 -7.26 4.54 44.35
N SER A 24 -7.66 5.16 45.46
CA SER A 24 -6.73 5.61 46.51
C SER A 24 -6.28 4.40 47.35
N GLY A 25 -5.01 4.05 47.24
CA GLY A 25 -4.29 3.14 48.11
C GLY A 25 -2.84 3.60 48.18
N ALA A 26 -2.57 4.53 49.09
CA ALA A 26 -1.25 5.11 49.29
C ALA A 26 -0.32 4.15 50.04
N GLU A 27 0.81 3.80 49.43
CA GLU A 27 2.05 3.53 50.15
C GLU A 27 3.19 4.35 49.50
N HIS A 28 3.88 5.11 50.34
CA HIS A 28 5.01 5.98 50.02
C HIS A 28 6.25 5.16 49.63
N GLY A 29 6.89 5.55 48.53
CA GLY A 29 8.25 5.11 48.18
C GLY A 29 8.75 5.79 46.91
N ASP A 30 9.56 6.82 47.09
CA ASP A 30 10.37 7.57 46.10
C ASP A 30 9.67 8.29 44.94
N GLY A 31 9.73 9.62 45.02
CA GLY A 31 9.50 10.53 43.91
C GLY A 31 10.57 10.37 42.82
N SER A 32 10.40 9.39 41.95
CA SER A 32 10.83 9.53 40.57
C SER A 32 9.75 10.32 39.86
N ALA A 33 10.05 11.54 39.43
CA ALA A 33 9.28 12.21 38.39
C ALA A 33 8.92 11.18 37.32
N ALA A 34 7.67 11.17 36.85
CA ALA A 34 7.26 10.39 35.68
C ALA A 34 8.14 10.84 34.51
N ALA A 35 9.29 10.19 34.36
CA ALA A 35 10.22 10.46 33.29
C ALA A 35 9.49 10.02 32.05
N THR A 36 8.92 10.98 31.30
CA THR A 36 8.37 10.72 29.96
C THR A 36 9.33 9.80 29.25
N HIS A 37 8.91 8.57 28.97
CA HIS A 37 9.78 7.59 28.35
C HIS A 37 10.18 8.18 27.01
N ARG A 38 11.48 8.34 26.77
CA ARG A 38 12.00 8.90 25.51
C ARG A 38 13.05 7.96 24.98
N VAL A 39 12.82 7.44 23.78
CA VAL A 39 13.84 6.67 23.05
C VAL A 39 15.06 7.56 22.87
N THR A 40 16.24 6.99 23.14
CA THR A 40 17.51 7.73 23.07
C THR A 40 17.67 8.34 21.67
N PRO A 41 17.99 9.64 21.53
CA PRO A 41 18.06 10.32 20.23
C PRO A 41 18.99 9.64 19.21
N ARG A 42 20.02 8.94 19.70
CA ARG A 42 20.96 8.15 18.87
C ARG A 42 20.28 6.94 18.22
N ILE A 43 19.48 6.18 18.99
CA ILE A 43 18.71 5.03 18.50
C ILE A 43 17.70 5.52 17.46
N THR A 44 16.94 6.56 17.79
CA THR A 44 15.94 7.16 16.90
C THR A 44 16.56 7.64 15.58
N ARG A 45 17.70 8.34 15.63
CA ARG A 45 18.40 8.80 14.41
C ARG A 45 18.89 7.63 13.56
N ARG A 46 19.43 6.58 14.17
CA ARG A 46 19.88 5.38 13.44
C ARG A 46 18.73 4.61 12.83
N LEU A 47 17.62 4.48 13.56
CA LEU A 47 16.38 3.85 13.07
C LEU A 47 15.87 4.60 11.84
N TYR A 48 15.74 5.92 11.93
CA TYR A 48 15.29 6.75 10.81
C TYR A 48 16.27 6.75 9.64
N LEU A 49 17.58 6.76 9.88
CA LEU A 49 18.57 6.65 8.82
C LEU A 49 18.48 5.29 8.10
N SER A 50 18.38 4.19 8.86
CA SER A 50 18.23 2.86 8.31
C SER A 50 16.93 2.72 7.52
N HIS A 51 15.81 3.23 8.06
CA HIS A 51 14.52 3.24 7.39
C HIS A 51 14.54 4.07 6.11
N PHE A 52 15.13 5.27 6.16
CA PHE A 52 15.30 6.13 4.99
C PHE A 52 16.11 5.44 3.89
N LEU A 53 17.27 4.88 4.22
CA LEU A 53 18.11 4.19 3.23
C LEU A 53 17.40 2.96 2.65
N SER A 54 16.69 2.21 3.49
CA SER A 54 15.89 1.05 3.07
C SER A 54 14.82 1.46 2.06
N THR A 55 13.95 2.39 2.46
CA THR A 55 12.80 2.83 1.66
C THR A 55 13.26 3.58 0.41
N TRP A 56 14.28 4.43 0.50
CA TRP A 56 14.86 5.14 -0.65
C TRP A 56 15.31 4.17 -1.73
N ASN A 57 16.19 3.22 -1.37
CA ASN A 57 16.74 2.28 -2.35
C ASN A 57 15.68 1.34 -2.91
N SER A 58 14.74 0.86 -2.09
CA SER A 58 13.66 -0.01 -2.58
C SER A 58 12.77 0.72 -3.59
N ARG A 59 12.40 1.98 -3.33
CA ARG A 59 11.60 2.80 -4.27
C ARG A 59 12.37 3.21 -5.51
N MET A 60 13.65 3.52 -5.36
CA MET A 60 14.55 3.84 -6.47
C MET A 60 14.70 2.65 -7.41
N PHE A 61 14.93 1.44 -6.89
CA PHE A 61 15.04 0.24 -7.70
C PHE A 61 13.71 -0.21 -8.30
N GLU A 62 12.61 -0.17 -7.53
CA GLU A 62 11.27 -0.52 -8.02
C GLU A 62 10.89 0.30 -9.27
N PHE A 63 11.15 1.62 -9.25
CA PHE A 63 10.89 2.46 -10.41
C PHE A 63 11.98 2.38 -11.47
N GLY A 64 13.25 2.30 -11.07
CA GLY A 64 14.37 2.17 -12.00
C GLY A 64 14.23 0.92 -12.87
N ALA A 65 13.93 -0.24 -12.27
CA ALA A 65 13.73 -1.49 -13.00
C ALA A 65 12.64 -1.38 -14.09
N VAL A 66 11.58 -0.61 -13.84
CA VAL A 66 10.55 -0.29 -14.83
C VAL A 66 11.15 0.53 -15.97
N LEU A 67 11.90 1.60 -15.70
CA LEU A 67 12.54 2.41 -16.76
C LEU A 67 13.55 1.58 -17.57
N TYR A 68 14.40 0.80 -16.90
CA TYR A 68 15.43 -0.02 -17.55
C TYR A 68 14.83 -1.11 -18.43
N LEU A 69 13.78 -1.79 -17.97
CA LEU A 69 13.11 -2.81 -18.79
C LEU A 69 12.40 -2.20 -20.00
N ALA A 70 11.85 -0.98 -19.87
CA ALA A 70 11.25 -0.27 -21.00
C ALA A 70 12.30 0.11 -22.06
N THR A 71 13.51 0.48 -21.66
CA THR A 71 14.59 0.82 -22.59
C THR A 71 15.26 -0.42 -23.20
N ILE A 72 15.41 -1.51 -22.44
CA ILE A 72 15.99 -2.78 -22.92
C ILE A 72 15.07 -3.49 -23.91
N PHE A 73 13.75 -3.48 -23.69
CA PHE A 73 12.76 -4.14 -24.54
C PHE A 73 11.80 -3.11 -25.16
N PRO A 74 12.27 -2.28 -26.10
CA PRO A 74 11.44 -1.25 -26.71
C PRO A 74 10.30 -1.89 -27.53
N GLY A 75 9.13 -1.25 -27.52
CA GLY A 75 8.00 -1.63 -28.38
C GLY A 75 7.16 -2.81 -27.89
N THR A 76 7.37 -3.31 -26.67
CA THR A 76 6.55 -4.37 -26.07
C THR A 76 6.31 -4.14 -24.57
N LEU A 77 5.09 -4.41 -24.12
CA LEU A 77 4.70 -4.36 -22.70
C LEU A 77 4.92 -5.70 -21.98
N LEU A 78 5.22 -6.77 -22.73
CA LEU A 78 5.20 -8.15 -22.23
C LEU A 78 6.26 -8.41 -21.14
N PRO A 79 7.57 -8.11 -21.34
CA PRO A 79 8.59 -8.43 -20.34
C PRO A 79 8.34 -7.74 -19.01
N MET A 80 7.87 -6.50 -19.07
CA MET A 80 7.59 -5.74 -17.86
C MET A 80 6.32 -6.20 -17.16
N SER A 81 5.27 -6.52 -17.91
CA SER A 81 4.04 -7.07 -17.33
C SER A 81 4.31 -8.40 -16.64
N LEU A 82 5.12 -9.28 -17.24
CA LEU A 82 5.53 -10.55 -16.63
C LEU A 82 6.39 -10.34 -15.36
N TYR A 83 7.34 -9.41 -15.42
CA TYR A 83 8.17 -9.03 -14.27
C TYR A 83 7.31 -8.49 -13.10
N ALA A 84 6.38 -7.58 -13.38
CA ALA A 84 5.50 -7.02 -12.35
C ALA A 84 4.51 -8.05 -11.80
N LEU A 85 3.92 -8.87 -12.68
CA LEU A 85 2.98 -9.93 -12.32
C LEU A 85 3.64 -10.95 -11.38
N THR A 86 4.82 -11.47 -11.74
CA THR A 86 5.53 -12.47 -10.93
C THR A 86 5.92 -11.92 -9.56
N ARG A 87 6.44 -10.69 -9.52
CA ARG A 87 6.75 -9.96 -8.30
C ARG A 87 5.52 -9.78 -7.39
N GLY A 88 4.39 -9.34 -7.94
CA GLY A 88 3.14 -9.18 -7.19
C GLY A 88 2.60 -10.52 -6.68
N LEU A 89 2.56 -11.53 -7.55
CA LEU A 89 2.10 -12.88 -7.22
C LEU A 89 2.94 -13.52 -6.12
N SER A 90 4.27 -13.33 -6.13
CA SER A 90 5.12 -13.84 -5.06
C SER A 90 4.78 -13.23 -3.69
N ALA A 91 4.47 -11.93 -3.63
CA ALA A 91 4.11 -11.27 -2.39
C ALA A 91 2.80 -11.84 -1.83
N LEU A 92 1.85 -12.16 -2.71
CA LEU A 92 0.58 -12.78 -2.33
C LEU A 92 0.77 -14.23 -1.84
N LEU A 93 1.45 -15.07 -2.63
CA LEU A 93 1.62 -16.50 -2.34
C LEU A 93 2.43 -16.77 -1.07
N PHE A 94 3.44 -15.93 -0.79
CA PHE A 94 4.35 -16.13 0.34
C PHE A 94 4.03 -15.23 1.55
N ALA A 95 2.93 -14.46 1.54
CA ALA A 95 2.56 -13.56 2.65
C ALA A 95 2.53 -14.26 4.01
N SER A 96 1.91 -15.45 4.09
CA SER A 96 1.82 -16.24 5.32
C SER A 96 3.19 -16.78 5.78
N THR A 97 4.01 -17.21 4.82
CA THR A 97 5.36 -17.74 5.08
C THR A 97 6.27 -16.63 5.60
N VAL A 98 6.17 -15.43 5.02
CA VAL A 98 6.88 -14.24 5.48
C VAL A 98 6.52 -13.89 6.93
N GLY A 99 5.22 -13.89 7.28
CA GLY A 99 4.79 -13.65 8.66
C GLY A 99 5.35 -14.68 9.64
N HIS A 100 5.21 -15.97 9.32
CA HIS A 100 5.74 -17.05 10.16
C HIS A 100 7.27 -16.98 10.33
N TYR A 101 7.99 -16.59 9.28
CA TYR A 101 9.44 -16.39 9.34
C TYR A 101 9.82 -15.23 10.28
N ILE A 102 9.07 -14.12 10.27
CA ILE A 102 9.30 -12.98 11.15
C ILE A 102 9.06 -13.34 12.61
N ASP A 103 8.02 -14.12 12.90
CA ASP A 103 7.60 -14.39 14.28
C ASP A 103 8.44 -15.46 14.98
N ASN A 104 8.95 -16.45 14.23
CA ASN A 104 9.69 -17.58 14.80
C ASN A 104 11.20 -17.36 14.95
N ASN A 105 11.75 -16.32 14.34
CA ASN A 105 13.20 -16.09 14.30
C ASN A 105 13.60 -14.88 15.13
N ASP A 106 14.87 -14.84 15.54
CA ASP A 106 15.43 -13.70 16.26
C ASP A 106 15.28 -12.41 15.45
N ARG A 107 14.76 -11.36 16.11
CA ARG A 107 14.54 -10.02 15.55
C ARG A 107 15.74 -9.51 14.74
N LEU A 108 16.95 -9.63 15.29
CA LEU A 108 18.17 -9.19 14.62
C LEU A 108 18.51 -10.02 13.38
N LYS A 109 18.37 -11.35 13.44
CA LYS A 109 18.67 -12.23 12.32
C LYS A 109 17.71 -11.98 11.17
N VAL A 110 16.41 -11.79 11.47
CA VAL A 110 15.38 -11.49 10.48
C VAL A 110 15.71 -10.18 9.73
N VAL A 111 15.97 -9.10 10.46
CA VAL A 111 16.25 -7.78 9.85
C VAL A 111 17.58 -7.77 9.10
N ARG A 112 18.64 -8.40 9.64
CA ARG A 112 19.93 -8.49 8.91
C ARG A 112 19.83 -9.32 7.65
N ALA A 113 19.15 -10.47 7.72
CA ALA A 113 18.93 -11.31 6.55
C ALA A 113 18.12 -10.57 5.49
N SER A 114 17.05 -9.87 5.88
CA SER A 114 16.23 -9.12 4.93
C SER A 114 17.03 -8.03 4.22
N ILE A 115 17.83 -7.24 4.93
CA ILE A 115 18.68 -6.21 4.32
C ILE A 115 19.69 -6.84 3.36
N VAL A 116 20.43 -7.86 3.79
CA VAL A 116 21.49 -8.47 2.96
C VAL A 116 20.91 -9.14 1.71
N PHE A 117 19.90 -10.01 1.86
CA PHE A 117 19.33 -10.72 0.71
C PHE A 117 18.59 -9.80 -0.24
N GLN A 118 17.88 -8.78 0.26
CA GLN A 118 17.24 -7.78 -0.60
C GLN A 118 18.30 -7.06 -1.45
N ARG A 119 19.40 -6.62 -0.84
CA ARG A 119 20.45 -5.86 -1.52
C ARG A 119 21.25 -6.72 -2.50
N LEU A 120 21.55 -7.96 -2.15
CA LEU A 120 22.15 -8.92 -3.07
C LEU A 120 21.24 -9.19 -4.28
N ALA A 121 19.94 -9.34 -4.07
CA ALA A 121 18.97 -9.51 -5.16
C ALA A 121 18.92 -8.28 -6.09
N VAL A 122 18.94 -7.05 -5.52
CA VAL A 122 19.02 -5.82 -6.30
C VAL A 122 20.33 -5.72 -7.08
N SER A 123 21.46 -5.95 -6.44
CA SER A 123 22.78 -5.89 -7.07
C SER A 123 22.93 -6.91 -8.21
N ALA A 124 22.48 -8.15 -8.00
CA ALA A 124 22.43 -9.16 -9.05
C ALA A 124 21.48 -8.75 -10.20
N SER A 125 20.34 -8.16 -9.88
CA SER A 125 19.40 -7.63 -10.87
C SER A 125 20.04 -6.52 -11.71
N CYS A 126 20.77 -5.59 -11.10
CA CYS A 126 21.51 -4.53 -11.80
C CYS A 126 22.56 -5.11 -12.76
N VAL A 127 23.30 -6.15 -12.35
CA VAL A 127 24.27 -6.82 -13.23
C VAL A 127 23.57 -7.46 -14.44
N ILE A 128 22.45 -8.16 -14.22
CA ILE A 128 21.66 -8.76 -15.31
C ILE A 128 21.11 -7.68 -16.25
N LEU A 129 20.56 -6.60 -15.71
CA LEU A 129 20.04 -5.47 -16.48
C LEU A 129 21.15 -4.80 -17.29
N TYR A 130 22.34 -4.66 -16.73
CA TYR A 130 23.52 -4.12 -17.42
C TYR A 130 23.96 -5.03 -18.58
N VAL A 131 24.01 -6.35 -18.36
CA VAL A 131 24.31 -7.35 -19.40
C VAL A 131 23.27 -7.32 -20.52
N LEU A 132 21.98 -7.24 -20.18
CA LEU A 132 20.88 -7.12 -21.13
C LEU A 132 20.97 -5.81 -21.92
N LEU A 133 21.29 -4.70 -21.27
CA LEU A 133 21.46 -3.39 -21.91
C LEU A 133 22.64 -3.37 -22.88
N ARG A 134 23.77 -3.98 -22.53
CA ARG A 134 24.95 -4.10 -23.41
C ARG A 134 24.71 -5.00 -24.62
N GLY A 135 23.62 -5.75 -24.66
CA GLY A 135 23.20 -6.52 -25.83
C GLY A 135 24.18 -7.64 -26.21
N LEU A 136 24.88 -8.23 -25.22
CA LEU A 136 25.82 -9.33 -25.44
C LEU A 136 25.15 -10.47 -26.26
N PRO A 137 25.92 -11.18 -27.11
CA PRO A 137 25.42 -12.28 -27.95
C PRO A 137 25.09 -13.49 -27.09
N LEU A 138 23.98 -13.36 -26.38
CA LEU A 138 23.29 -14.40 -25.65
C LEU A 138 22.43 -15.09 -26.71
N GLY A 139 22.68 -16.38 -26.99
CA GLY A 139 21.94 -17.14 -28.00
C GLY A 139 20.41 -17.08 -27.81
N GLU A 140 19.66 -17.80 -28.64
CA GLU A 140 18.20 -17.69 -28.74
C GLU A 140 17.44 -17.74 -27.39
N TYR A 141 17.93 -18.55 -26.44
CA TYR A 141 17.35 -18.70 -25.09
C TYR A 141 17.97 -17.81 -24.00
N GLY A 142 19.06 -17.12 -24.28
CA GLY A 142 19.81 -16.39 -23.25
C GLY A 142 19.08 -15.13 -22.74
N ARG A 143 18.48 -14.34 -23.64
CA ARG A 143 17.66 -13.17 -23.25
C ARG A 143 16.40 -13.54 -22.44
N PRO A 144 15.55 -14.48 -22.88
CA PRO A 144 14.39 -14.88 -22.07
C PRO A 144 14.82 -15.59 -20.77
N GLY A 145 15.93 -16.34 -20.78
CA GLY A 145 16.50 -16.94 -19.57
C GLY A 145 16.94 -15.90 -18.53
N LEU A 146 17.63 -14.84 -18.96
CA LEU A 146 18.01 -13.72 -18.09
C LEU A 146 16.79 -12.94 -17.59
N LEU A 147 15.75 -12.77 -18.41
CA LEU A 147 14.50 -12.16 -17.98
C LEU A 147 13.81 -13.01 -16.90
N ALA A 148 13.76 -14.33 -17.08
CA ALA A 148 13.20 -15.25 -16.09
C ALA A 148 14.00 -15.20 -14.76
N LEU A 149 15.34 -15.19 -14.84
CA LEU A 149 16.20 -15.03 -13.67
C LEU A 149 15.97 -13.67 -12.97
N LEU A 150 15.85 -12.59 -13.75
CA LEU A 150 15.54 -11.25 -13.23
C LEU A 150 14.18 -11.23 -12.51
N SER A 151 13.15 -11.88 -13.07
CA SER A 151 11.84 -12.02 -12.43
C SER A 151 11.91 -12.80 -11.12
N LEU A 152 12.73 -13.88 -11.05
CA LEU A 152 12.95 -14.63 -9.81
C LEU A 152 13.64 -13.78 -8.74
N LEU A 153 14.68 -13.02 -9.12
CA LEU A 153 15.35 -12.09 -8.20
C LEU A 153 14.40 -11.00 -7.70
N ALA A 154 13.51 -10.50 -8.55
CA ALA A 154 12.50 -9.52 -8.16
C ALA A 154 11.47 -10.06 -7.17
N CYS A 155 11.16 -11.36 -7.24
CA CYS A 155 10.34 -12.03 -6.22
C CYS A 155 11.08 -12.04 -4.88
N GLY A 156 12.35 -12.47 -4.87
CA GLY A 156 13.18 -12.47 -3.67
C GLY A 156 13.32 -11.08 -3.05
N GLU A 157 13.67 -10.07 -3.86
CA GLU A 157 13.78 -8.68 -3.41
C GLU A 157 12.46 -8.18 -2.78
N LYS A 158 11.31 -8.46 -3.41
CA LYS A 158 10.02 -8.04 -2.89
C LYS A 158 9.70 -8.66 -1.54
N LEU A 159 9.97 -9.96 -1.37
CA LEU A 159 9.72 -10.66 -0.11
C LEU A 159 10.59 -10.12 1.02
N TYR A 160 11.89 -9.95 0.77
CA TYR A 160 12.79 -9.39 1.79
C TYR A 160 12.51 -7.91 2.09
N SER A 161 12.06 -7.13 1.10
CA SER A 161 11.54 -5.77 1.32
C SER A 161 10.35 -5.76 2.27
N ILE A 162 9.38 -6.67 2.09
CA ILE A 162 8.23 -6.82 2.99
C ILE A 162 8.68 -7.26 4.39
N ILE A 163 9.60 -8.24 4.49
CA ILE A 163 10.14 -8.70 5.78
C ILE A 163 10.78 -7.53 6.53
N ASN A 164 11.60 -6.73 5.85
CA ASN A 164 12.26 -5.56 6.45
C ASN A 164 11.23 -4.53 6.95
N MET A 165 10.28 -4.14 6.08
CA MET A 165 9.23 -3.18 6.41
C MET A 165 8.42 -3.63 7.63
N VAL A 166 7.90 -4.85 7.63
CA VAL A 166 7.08 -5.38 8.73
C VAL A 166 7.90 -5.50 10.02
N SER A 167 9.13 -6.02 9.95
CA SER A 167 9.96 -6.18 11.14
C SER A 167 10.34 -4.84 11.78
N VAL A 168 10.63 -3.80 10.98
CA VAL A 168 11.02 -2.50 11.52
C VAL A 168 9.79 -1.69 11.97
N GLU A 169 8.81 -1.49 11.08
CA GLU A 169 7.65 -0.61 11.36
C GLU A 169 6.66 -1.22 12.35
N LYS A 170 6.41 -2.53 12.26
CA LYS A 170 5.32 -3.19 13.01
C LYS A 170 5.80 -3.91 14.26
N ASP A 171 7.09 -4.14 14.40
CA ASP A 171 7.65 -4.92 15.51
C ASP A 171 8.69 -4.12 16.30
N TRP A 172 9.79 -3.67 15.68
CA TRP A 172 10.86 -2.95 16.40
C TRP A 172 10.39 -1.61 16.97
N VAL A 173 9.63 -0.82 16.20
CA VAL A 173 9.11 0.48 16.65
C VAL A 173 8.16 0.33 17.84
N VAL A 174 7.37 -0.75 17.86
CA VAL A 174 6.45 -1.06 18.96
C VAL A 174 7.22 -1.43 20.22
N VAL A 175 8.27 -2.27 20.09
CA VAL A 175 9.12 -2.65 21.23
C VAL A 175 9.90 -1.46 21.79
N LEU A 176 10.47 -0.62 20.91
CA LEU A 176 11.19 0.59 21.32
C LEU A 176 10.29 1.60 22.04
N ALA A 177 8.98 1.60 21.78
CA ALA A 177 8.04 2.48 22.48
C ALA A 177 7.72 2.01 23.91
N LYS A 178 7.97 0.73 24.25
CA LYS A 178 7.74 0.14 25.59
C LYS A 178 6.34 0.43 26.17
N GLY A 179 5.32 0.42 25.31
CA GLY A 179 3.93 0.69 25.68
C GLY A 179 3.53 2.18 25.75
N ASP A 180 4.45 3.12 25.55
CA ASP A 180 4.16 4.55 25.49
C ASP A 180 3.52 4.93 24.13
N THR A 181 2.24 5.33 24.18
CA THR A 181 1.44 5.65 23.01
C THR A 181 1.88 6.95 22.33
N GLU A 182 2.38 7.94 23.07
CA GLU A 182 2.84 9.21 22.51
C GLU A 182 4.15 9.02 21.74
N VAL A 183 5.08 8.24 22.31
CA VAL A 183 6.34 7.88 21.65
C VAL A 183 6.07 7.08 20.39
N LEU A 184 5.20 6.07 20.47
CA LEU A 184 4.83 5.24 19.33
C LEU A 184 4.20 6.07 18.20
N ALA A 185 3.29 6.99 18.54
CA ALA A 185 2.67 7.89 17.58
C ALA A 185 3.70 8.80 16.89
N ASN A 186 4.66 9.34 17.65
CA ASN A 186 5.73 10.17 17.08
C ASN A 186 6.67 9.38 16.16
N LEU A 187 7.12 8.19 16.57
CA LEU A 187 7.96 7.32 15.74
C LEU A 187 7.25 6.97 14.42
N ASN A 188 5.99 6.52 14.50
CA ASN A 188 5.18 6.19 13.33
C ASN A 188 4.96 7.40 12.41
N ALA A 189 4.69 8.58 12.97
CA ALA A 189 4.52 9.80 12.20
C ALA A 189 5.79 10.18 11.44
N GLN A 190 6.97 10.07 12.06
CA GLN A 190 8.25 10.35 11.38
C GLN A 190 8.56 9.33 10.30
N MET A 191 8.34 8.04 10.55
CA MET A 191 8.53 7.00 9.52
C MET A 191 7.62 7.23 8.32
N ARG A 192 6.35 7.59 8.56
CA ARG A 192 5.42 7.93 7.49
C ARG A 192 5.88 9.13 6.66
N ARG A 193 6.49 10.14 7.29
CA ARG A 193 7.06 11.29 6.55
C ARG A 193 8.22 10.85 5.65
N ILE A 194 9.10 9.99 6.17
CA ILE A 194 10.21 9.40 5.39
C ILE A 194 9.67 8.64 4.18
N ASP A 195 8.63 7.83 4.35
CA ASP A 195 8.03 7.07 3.24
C ASP A 195 7.46 7.99 2.14
N LEU A 196 6.76 9.05 2.54
CA LEU A 196 6.21 10.03 1.60
C LEU A 196 7.30 10.78 0.84
N LEU A 197 8.38 11.17 1.53
CA LEU A 197 9.55 11.79 0.89
C LEU A 197 10.21 10.85 -0.10
N CYS A 198 10.45 9.59 0.27
CA CYS A 198 11.06 8.59 -0.61
C CYS A 198 10.17 8.24 -1.80
N LYS A 199 8.84 8.18 -1.60
CA LYS A 199 7.86 7.93 -2.67
C LYS A 199 7.87 9.03 -3.73
N LEU A 200 8.20 10.26 -3.35
CA LEU A 200 8.30 11.42 -4.24
C LEU A 200 9.69 11.52 -4.88
N LEU A 201 10.74 11.59 -4.07
CA LEU A 201 12.08 12.01 -4.49
C LEU A 201 12.90 10.87 -5.09
N ALA A 202 12.77 9.63 -4.60
CA ALA A 202 13.61 8.52 -5.09
C ALA A 202 13.30 8.16 -6.56
N PRO A 203 12.02 8.04 -6.98
CA PRO A 203 11.67 7.84 -8.39
C PRO A 203 12.09 9.00 -9.29
N LEU A 204 11.98 10.25 -8.82
CA LEU A 204 12.40 11.43 -9.58
C LEU A 204 13.92 11.44 -9.79
N PHE A 205 14.68 11.17 -8.73
CA PHE A 205 16.14 11.11 -8.78
C PHE A 205 16.60 10.11 -9.84
N ILE A 206 16.10 8.88 -9.80
CA ILE A 206 16.55 7.85 -10.74
C ILE A 206 16.07 8.12 -12.17
N ALA A 207 14.89 8.72 -12.36
CA ALA A 207 14.40 9.14 -13.66
C ALA A 207 15.27 10.21 -14.31
N ILE A 208 15.76 11.18 -13.52
CA ILE A 208 16.68 12.21 -14.02
C ILE A 208 17.99 11.57 -14.45
N VAL A 209 18.57 10.68 -13.62
CA VAL A 209 19.82 9.98 -13.95
C VAL A 209 19.66 9.11 -15.20
N ASP A 210 18.56 8.36 -15.29
CA ASP A 210 18.23 7.53 -16.45
C ASP A 210 18.01 8.35 -17.73
N GLY A 211 17.43 9.55 -17.58
CA GLY A 211 17.25 10.50 -18.68
C GLY A 211 18.58 11.00 -19.28
N PHE A 212 19.67 10.98 -18.52
CA PHE A 212 21.02 11.22 -19.06
C PHE A 212 21.60 9.95 -19.70
N SER A 213 21.54 8.82 -18.98
CA SER A 213 21.96 7.52 -19.50
C SER A 213 21.43 6.40 -18.61
N THR A 214 20.70 5.45 -19.22
CA THR A 214 20.27 4.22 -18.56
C THR A 214 21.44 3.42 -18.01
N GLU A 215 22.60 3.44 -18.68
CA GLU A 215 23.81 2.76 -18.20
C GLU A 215 24.27 3.35 -16.85
N ILE A 216 24.36 4.68 -16.78
CA ILE A 216 24.75 5.39 -15.56
C ILE A 216 23.71 5.14 -14.47
N ALA A 217 22.42 5.14 -14.80
CA ALA A 217 21.36 4.89 -13.83
C ALA A 217 21.46 3.50 -13.19
N ILE A 218 21.75 2.45 -13.98
CA ILE A 218 21.96 1.09 -13.45
C ILE A 218 23.19 1.06 -12.54
N ILE A 219 24.29 1.72 -12.93
CA ILE A 219 25.53 1.78 -12.13
C ILE A 219 25.31 2.54 -10.81
N VAL A 220 24.62 3.68 -10.85
CA VAL A 220 24.27 4.47 -9.66
C VAL A 220 23.39 3.65 -8.72
N ASN A 221 22.41 2.93 -9.26
CA ASN A 221 21.53 2.06 -8.49
C ASN A 221 22.31 0.94 -7.80
N PHE A 222 23.21 0.28 -8.53
CA PHE A 222 24.11 -0.75 -7.99
C PHE A 222 25.01 -0.18 -6.89
N ALA A 223 25.69 0.93 -7.15
CA ALA A 223 26.63 1.55 -6.21
C ALA A 223 25.93 2.01 -4.92
N MET A 224 24.75 2.60 -5.03
CA MET A 224 23.97 3.07 -3.87
C MET A 224 23.44 1.90 -3.02
N ASN A 225 23.00 0.81 -3.66
CA ASN A 225 22.63 -0.41 -2.94
C ASN A 225 23.83 -1.02 -2.21
N MET A 226 25.00 -1.08 -2.85
CA MET A 226 26.19 -1.62 -2.19
C MET A 226 26.69 -0.76 -1.03
N ALA A 227 26.69 0.57 -1.18
CA ALA A 227 27.10 1.48 -0.13
C ALA A 227 26.13 1.46 1.07
N SER A 228 24.82 1.36 0.81
CA SER A 228 23.79 1.36 1.86
C SER A 228 23.77 0.10 2.71
N VAL A 229 24.10 -1.08 2.14
CA VAL A 229 24.20 -2.35 2.91
C VAL A 229 25.06 -2.17 4.15
N VAL A 230 26.26 -1.62 3.97
CA VAL A 230 27.24 -1.47 5.05
C VAL A 230 26.67 -0.57 6.14
N VAL A 231 26.11 0.58 5.75
CA VAL A 231 25.54 1.56 6.69
C VAL A 231 24.34 0.99 7.43
N GLU A 232 23.39 0.38 6.72
CA GLU A 232 22.18 -0.21 7.32
C GLU A 232 22.52 -1.37 8.26
N TYR A 233 23.44 -2.26 7.84
CA TYR A 233 23.85 -3.41 8.64
C TYR A 233 24.44 -2.98 9.99
N TYR A 234 25.34 -1.99 9.98
CA TYR A 234 25.91 -1.44 11.22
C TYR A 234 24.91 -0.62 12.04
N ALA A 235 24.02 0.14 11.39
CA ALA A 235 23.01 0.94 12.09
C ALA A 235 22.05 0.04 12.89
N ILE A 236 21.55 -1.04 12.27
CA ILE A 236 20.65 -2.02 12.91
C ILE A 236 21.36 -2.79 14.02
N ALA A 237 22.61 -3.21 13.80
CA ALA A 237 23.42 -3.86 14.83
C ALA A 237 23.52 -3.01 16.09
N ARG A 238 23.83 -1.72 15.94
CA ARG A 238 23.98 -0.81 17.06
C ARG A 238 22.67 -0.50 17.79
N ILE A 239 21.53 -0.47 17.08
CA ILE A 239 20.22 -0.31 17.70
C ILE A 239 19.91 -1.51 18.61
N TYR A 240 20.19 -2.72 18.11
CA TYR A 240 19.96 -3.95 18.86
C TYR A 240 20.86 -4.11 20.09
N ASP A 241 22.13 -3.68 19.99
CA ASP A 241 23.06 -3.73 21.12
C ASP A 241 22.73 -2.68 22.20
N GLU A 242 22.12 -1.55 21.82
CA GLU A 242 21.82 -0.43 22.73
C GLU A 242 20.49 -0.57 23.48
N ASP A 243 19.50 -1.32 22.96
CA ASP A 243 18.24 -1.56 23.66
C ASP A 243 18.03 -3.07 23.96
N PRO A 244 18.19 -3.49 25.22
CA PRO A 244 18.00 -4.88 25.63
C PRO A 244 16.60 -5.44 25.35
N SER A 245 15.58 -4.57 25.27
CA SER A 245 14.19 -5.02 24.99
C SER A 245 14.03 -5.66 23.62
N LEU A 246 14.89 -5.31 22.65
CA LEU A 246 14.92 -5.96 21.34
C LEU A 246 15.55 -7.35 21.38
N GLN A 247 16.26 -7.68 22.46
CA GLN A 247 16.93 -8.98 22.66
C GLN A 247 16.02 -10.00 23.34
N GLU A 248 14.92 -9.54 23.94
CA GLU A 248 13.90 -10.40 24.50
C GLU A 248 13.29 -11.29 23.41
N GLN A 249 13.16 -12.58 23.72
CA GLN A 249 12.50 -13.51 22.83
C GLN A 249 11.06 -13.06 22.61
N LYS A 250 10.59 -13.13 21.36
CA LYS A 250 9.17 -12.95 21.05
C LYS A 250 8.40 -13.96 21.91
N GLY A 251 7.53 -13.45 22.78
CA GLY A 251 6.61 -14.29 23.54
C GLY A 251 5.87 -15.17 22.55
N LYS A 252 5.95 -16.49 22.71
CA LYS A 252 5.07 -17.39 21.96
C LYS A 252 3.65 -16.95 22.28
N PRO A 253 2.74 -16.81 21.30
CA PRO A 253 1.35 -16.64 21.66
C PRO A 253 0.96 -17.82 22.53
N ASP A 254 0.58 -17.54 23.78
CA ASP A 254 0.02 -18.52 24.70
C ASP A 254 -1.19 -19.14 23.99
N THR A 255 -0.93 -20.27 23.35
CA THR A 255 -1.97 -21.20 22.96
C THR A 255 -2.24 -22.07 24.18
N GLU A 256 -2.61 -21.44 25.29
CA GLU A 256 -3.53 -22.05 26.24
C GLU A 256 -4.93 -21.98 25.61
N LEU A 257 -5.16 -22.82 24.59
CA LEU A 257 -6.51 -23.35 24.45
C LEU A 257 -6.67 -24.37 25.57
N PRO A 258 -7.76 -24.32 26.36
CA PRO A 258 -8.11 -25.45 27.21
C PRO A 258 -8.28 -26.66 26.28
N SER A 259 -7.41 -27.64 26.45
CA SER A 259 -7.57 -28.97 25.89
C SER A 259 -8.86 -29.57 26.43
N THR A 260 -9.97 -29.32 25.73
CA THR A 260 -11.10 -30.22 25.78
C THR A 260 -10.67 -31.45 24.98
N THR A 261 -10.09 -32.37 25.73
CA THR A 261 -9.90 -33.77 25.37
C THR A 261 -11.26 -34.32 24.97
N GLU A 262 -11.54 -34.42 23.67
CA GLU A 262 -12.36 -35.45 23.05
C GLU A 262 -12.33 -35.25 21.52
N ASP A 263 -12.26 -36.37 20.79
CA ASP A 263 -12.18 -36.51 19.33
C ASP A 263 -10.81 -36.44 18.65
N ALA A 264 -9.78 -36.98 19.30
CA ALA A 264 -8.60 -37.51 18.61
C ALA A 264 -8.86 -38.92 18.06
N ALA A 265 -9.82 -39.07 17.13
CA ALA A 265 -10.00 -40.30 16.35
C ALA A 265 -10.79 -40.06 15.06
N SER A 266 -10.22 -39.33 14.10
CA SER A 266 -10.56 -39.60 12.70
C SER A 266 -9.38 -39.35 11.76
N SER A 267 -8.91 -40.45 11.20
CA SER A 267 -7.96 -40.56 10.09
C SER A 267 -8.15 -39.44 9.05
N ALA A 268 -7.20 -38.51 9.00
CA ALA A 268 -7.17 -37.40 8.06
C ALA A 268 -6.86 -37.88 6.64
N ARG A 269 -7.89 -38.06 5.82
CA ARG A 269 -7.74 -38.07 4.36
C ARG A 269 -7.49 -36.61 3.89
N PRO A 270 -6.39 -36.30 3.18
CA PRO A 270 -6.04 -34.92 2.80
C PRO A 270 -7.15 -34.19 2.01
N GLY A 271 -7.98 -34.90 1.24
CA GLY A 271 -9.11 -34.34 0.51
C GLY A 271 -10.24 -33.76 1.38
N ARG A 272 -10.45 -34.26 2.62
CA ARG A 272 -11.52 -33.76 3.52
C ARG A 272 -11.18 -32.41 4.14
N ASN A 273 -9.89 -32.08 4.24
CA ASN A 273 -9.41 -30.79 4.74
C ASN A 273 -9.50 -29.71 3.65
N VAL A 274 -9.13 -30.05 2.40
CA VAL A 274 -9.30 -29.15 1.25
C VAL A 274 -10.78 -28.83 1.01
N TRP A 275 -11.67 -29.83 1.10
CA TRP A 275 -13.10 -29.61 0.93
C TRP A 275 -13.71 -28.74 2.05
N ARG A 276 -13.25 -28.90 3.30
CA ARG A 276 -13.63 -28.01 4.42
C ARG A 276 -13.17 -26.57 4.21
N LEU A 277 -11.94 -26.38 3.73
CA LEU A 277 -11.40 -25.04 3.41
C LEU A 277 -12.16 -24.38 2.27
N PHE A 278 -12.48 -25.13 1.20
CA PHE A 278 -13.26 -24.62 0.08
C PHE A 278 -14.68 -24.25 0.51
N ARG A 279 -15.34 -25.07 1.34
CA ARG A 279 -16.66 -24.77 1.89
C ARG A 279 -16.64 -23.53 2.80
N LYS A 280 -15.59 -23.37 3.62
CA LYS A 280 -15.41 -22.18 4.46
C LYS A 280 -15.24 -20.93 3.60
N SER A 281 -14.38 -20.99 2.58
CA SER A 281 -14.20 -19.91 1.61
C SER A 281 -15.51 -19.56 0.90
N ALA A 282 -16.25 -20.55 0.37
CA ALA A 282 -17.55 -20.33 -0.26
C ALA A 282 -18.56 -19.65 0.70
N SER A 283 -18.54 -20.01 1.98
CA SER A 283 -19.36 -19.34 3.00
C SER A 283 -18.91 -17.89 3.27
N ASP A 284 -17.62 -17.61 3.26
CA ASP A 284 -17.07 -16.25 3.46
C ASP A 284 -17.41 -15.34 2.26
N PHE A 285 -17.33 -15.87 1.04
CA PHE A 285 -17.81 -15.18 -0.16
C PHE A 285 -19.32 -14.95 -0.11
N GLY A 286 -20.11 -15.95 0.29
CA GLY A 286 -21.57 -15.79 0.48
C GLY A 286 -21.92 -14.71 1.50
N PHE A 287 -21.19 -14.66 2.62
CA PHE A 287 -21.33 -13.60 3.62
C PHE A 287 -21.00 -12.22 3.04
N TYR A 288 -19.88 -12.09 2.32
CA TYR A 288 -19.46 -10.84 1.70
C TYR A 288 -20.51 -10.29 0.72
N PHE A 289 -21.06 -11.12 -0.16
CA PHE A 289 -22.07 -10.70 -1.13
C PHE A 289 -23.43 -10.35 -0.49
N GLY A 290 -23.76 -10.98 0.64
CA GLY A 290 -24.98 -10.68 1.39
C GLY A 290 -24.88 -9.45 2.30
N HIS A 291 -23.68 -8.93 2.54
CA HIS A 291 -23.46 -7.86 3.50
C HIS A 291 -23.85 -6.47 2.93
N ARG A 292 -24.39 -5.60 3.79
CA ARG A 292 -24.80 -4.22 3.42
C ARG A 292 -23.66 -3.37 2.82
N ALA A 293 -22.45 -3.58 3.30
CA ALA A 293 -21.23 -2.90 2.86
C ALA A 293 -20.60 -3.49 1.57
N PHE A 294 -21.26 -4.46 0.92
CA PHE A 294 -20.76 -5.11 -0.28
C PHE A 294 -20.46 -4.12 -1.42
N LEU A 295 -21.43 -3.29 -1.81
CA LEU A 295 -21.27 -2.34 -2.93
C LEU A 295 -20.09 -1.38 -2.75
N PRO A 296 -19.93 -0.68 -1.61
CA PRO A 296 -18.78 0.21 -1.43
C PRO A 296 -17.44 -0.54 -1.38
N SER A 297 -17.37 -1.71 -0.74
CA SER A 297 -16.14 -2.53 -0.72
C SER A 297 -15.78 -3.09 -2.10
N PHE A 298 -16.77 -3.57 -2.86
CA PHE A 298 -16.56 -4.06 -4.21
C PHE A 298 -16.20 -2.93 -5.19
N ALA A 299 -16.83 -1.77 -5.06
CA ALA A 299 -16.45 -0.57 -5.80
C ALA A 299 -14.99 -0.20 -5.54
N GLY A 300 -14.56 -0.16 -4.27
CA GLY A 300 -13.16 0.08 -3.90
C GLY A 300 -12.21 -0.97 -4.48
N SER A 301 -12.58 -2.25 -4.43
CA SER A 301 -11.80 -3.34 -5.00
C SER A 301 -11.64 -3.21 -6.52
N LEU A 302 -12.70 -2.82 -7.23
CA LEU A 302 -12.70 -2.66 -8.68
C LEU A 302 -11.76 -1.55 -9.18
N LEU A 303 -11.42 -0.57 -8.33
CA LEU A 303 -10.44 0.48 -8.67
C LEU A 303 -9.01 -0.06 -8.86
N TYR A 304 -8.71 -1.26 -8.34
CA TYR A 304 -7.43 -1.93 -8.56
C TYR A 304 -7.30 -2.49 -10.00
N LEU A 305 -8.42 -2.63 -10.73
CA LEU A 305 -8.43 -2.97 -12.14
C LEU A 305 -8.12 -1.72 -12.97
N THR A 306 -6.87 -1.26 -12.93
CA THR A 306 -6.44 -0.10 -13.70
C THR A 306 -4.99 -0.21 -14.15
N VAL A 307 -4.76 0.06 -15.43
CA VAL A 307 -3.42 0.30 -15.98
C VAL A 307 -3.06 1.78 -15.96
N LEU A 308 -4.03 2.66 -15.72
CA LEU A 308 -3.87 4.12 -15.70
C LEU A 308 -3.33 4.54 -14.34
N SER A 309 -2.08 4.15 -14.09
CA SER A 309 -1.28 4.59 -12.96
C SER A 309 0.18 4.67 -13.33
N PHE A 310 0.96 5.49 -12.62
CA PHE A 310 2.42 5.56 -12.78
C PHE A 310 3.14 4.30 -12.25
N GLY A 311 2.50 3.15 -12.38
CA GLY A 311 3.09 1.82 -12.27
C GLY A 311 3.70 1.37 -13.60
N SER A 312 4.17 0.12 -13.62
CA SER A 312 4.94 -0.47 -14.71
C SER A 312 4.28 -0.33 -16.09
N GLN A 313 2.99 -0.64 -16.19
CA GLN A 313 2.26 -0.72 -17.46
C GLN A 313 2.19 0.61 -18.20
N MET A 314 1.69 1.67 -17.53
CA MET A 314 1.60 3.00 -18.13
C MET A 314 2.99 3.56 -18.43
N VAL A 315 3.95 3.39 -17.54
CA VAL A 315 5.31 3.90 -17.74
C VAL A 315 5.94 3.28 -18.98
N THR A 316 5.78 1.97 -19.19
CA THR A 316 6.25 1.30 -20.41
C THR A 316 5.58 1.88 -21.65
N TYR A 317 4.27 2.10 -21.59
CA TYR A 317 3.53 2.73 -22.69
C TYR A 317 4.05 4.15 -22.98
N LEU A 318 4.31 4.96 -21.95
CA LEU A 318 4.84 6.32 -22.11
C LEU A 318 6.21 6.32 -22.78
N VAL A 319 7.13 5.46 -22.34
CA VAL A 319 8.44 5.31 -22.99
C VAL A 319 8.27 4.89 -24.46
N ALA A 320 7.40 3.92 -24.73
CA ALA A 320 7.12 3.47 -26.10
C ALA A 320 6.47 4.55 -26.99
N SER A 321 5.71 5.48 -26.40
CA SER A 321 5.11 6.63 -27.08
C SER A 321 6.09 7.79 -27.31
N GLY A 322 7.32 7.69 -26.82
CA GLY A 322 8.38 8.68 -27.02
C GLY A 322 8.61 9.64 -25.84
N TYR A 323 8.04 9.38 -24.66
CA TYR A 323 8.38 10.16 -23.47
C TYR A 323 9.80 9.86 -23.00
N THR A 324 10.55 10.91 -22.64
CA THR A 324 11.79 10.74 -21.89
C THR A 324 11.47 10.32 -20.46
N THR A 325 12.37 9.56 -19.85
CA THR A 325 12.19 9.04 -18.50
C THR A 325 12.15 10.15 -17.46
N THR A 326 12.86 11.26 -17.68
CA THR A 326 12.75 12.51 -16.91
C THR A 326 11.31 13.05 -16.86
N TYR A 327 10.63 13.16 -18.01
CA TYR A 327 9.23 13.65 -18.03
C TYR A 327 8.29 12.71 -17.28
N ILE A 328 8.51 11.39 -17.38
CA ILE A 328 7.73 10.40 -16.62
C ILE A 328 7.97 10.58 -15.11
N GLY A 329 9.22 10.79 -14.69
CA GLY A 329 9.57 11.07 -13.29
C GLY A 329 8.89 12.33 -12.75
N ILE A 330 8.88 13.41 -13.53
CA ILE A 330 8.21 14.67 -13.17
C ILE A 330 6.68 14.44 -13.08
N ALA A 331 6.07 13.80 -14.07
CA ALA A 331 4.64 13.52 -14.07
C ALA A 331 4.22 12.66 -12.86
N ARG A 332 5.01 11.64 -12.51
CA ARG A 332 4.81 10.85 -11.29
C ARG A 332 4.93 11.70 -10.03
N THR A 333 5.90 12.61 -9.97
CA THR A 333 6.09 13.53 -8.83
C THR A 333 4.84 14.39 -8.63
N ILE A 334 4.32 14.98 -9.70
CA ILE A 334 3.07 15.77 -9.66
C ILE A 334 1.90 14.88 -9.22
N SER A 335 1.79 13.65 -9.74
CA SER A 335 0.79 12.67 -9.33
C SER A 335 0.81 12.40 -7.81
N VAL A 336 2.01 12.24 -7.23
CA VAL A 336 2.15 12.04 -5.77
C VAL A 336 1.71 13.28 -5.00
N VAL A 337 1.96 14.49 -5.50
CA VAL A 337 1.45 15.73 -4.88
C VAL A 337 -0.09 15.72 -4.82
N PHE A 338 -0.77 15.30 -5.89
CA PHE A 338 -2.24 15.15 -5.88
C PHE A 338 -2.72 14.05 -4.92
N GLU A 339 -1.99 12.94 -4.79
CA GLU A 339 -2.29 11.90 -3.81
C GLU A 339 -2.16 12.41 -2.37
N VAL A 340 -1.14 13.22 -2.08
CA VAL A 340 -0.95 13.84 -0.76
C VAL A 340 -2.01 14.93 -0.55
N LEU A 341 -2.38 15.71 -1.58
CA LEU A 341 -3.44 16.71 -1.47
C LEU A 341 -4.77 16.11 -1.01
N ALA A 342 -5.07 14.88 -1.44
CA ALA A 342 -6.26 14.14 -1.02
C ALA A 342 -6.34 13.94 0.51
N THR A 343 -5.21 13.91 1.23
CA THR A 343 -5.22 13.73 2.69
C THR A 343 -5.75 14.93 3.45
N TRP A 344 -5.81 16.12 2.83
CA TRP A 344 -6.49 17.29 3.41
C TRP A 344 -7.89 17.46 2.84
N VAL A 345 -8.04 17.29 1.52
CA VAL A 345 -9.32 17.51 0.84
C VAL A 345 -10.38 16.49 1.27
N ALA A 346 -10.00 15.21 1.42
CA ALA A 346 -10.96 14.17 1.77
C ALA A 346 -11.51 14.32 3.20
N PRO A 347 -10.69 14.47 4.28
CA PRO A 347 -11.22 14.70 5.62
C PRO A 347 -12.03 16.00 5.73
N TRP A 348 -11.60 17.08 5.07
CA TRP A 348 -12.37 18.32 5.02
C TRP A 348 -13.77 18.11 4.42
N LEU A 349 -13.85 17.38 3.31
CA LEU A 349 -15.11 17.09 2.65
C LEU A 349 -15.98 16.15 3.49
N ILE A 350 -15.40 15.11 4.09
CA ILE A 350 -16.08 14.17 4.98
C ILE A 350 -16.68 14.91 6.18
N ALA A 351 -15.95 15.83 6.81
CA ALA A 351 -16.43 16.63 7.92
C ALA A 351 -17.61 17.56 7.54
N ARG A 352 -17.65 18.03 6.29
CA ARG A 352 -18.69 18.95 5.81
C ARG A 352 -19.97 18.27 5.37
N ILE A 353 -19.88 17.14 4.65
CA ILE A 353 -21.03 16.51 3.99
C ILE A 353 -21.23 15.03 4.34
N GLY A 354 -20.40 14.49 5.24
CA GLY A 354 -20.40 13.09 5.65
C GLY A 354 -19.68 12.16 4.65
N PRO A 355 -19.24 10.97 5.09
CA PRO A 355 -18.43 10.05 4.29
C PRO A 355 -19.15 9.53 3.05
N VAL A 356 -20.47 9.27 3.15
CA VAL A 356 -21.28 8.75 2.03
C VAL A 356 -21.34 9.75 0.87
N ARG A 357 -21.61 11.04 1.14
CA ARG A 357 -21.72 12.08 0.10
C ARG A 357 -20.34 12.51 -0.41
N ALA A 358 -19.36 12.60 0.48
CA ALA A 358 -17.97 12.87 0.12
C ALA A 358 -17.46 11.83 -0.88
N GLY A 359 -17.74 10.54 -0.63
CA GLY A 359 -17.38 9.47 -1.55
C GLY A 359 -17.97 9.63 -2.95
N LEU A 360 -19.22 10.08 -3.07
CA LEU A 360 -19.85 10.32 -4.38
C LEU A 360 -19.18 11.46 -5.15
N TRP A 361 -18.83 12.55 -4.44
CA TRP A 361 -18.15 13.69 -5.04
C TRP A 361 -16.74 13.30 -5.50
N LEU A 362 -15.98 12.60 -4.64
CA LEU A 362 -14.62 12.16 -4.92
C LEU A 362 -14.57 11.10 -6.02
N SER A 363 -15.56 10.21 -6.10
CA SER A 363 -15.73 9.26 -7.20
C SER A 363 -15.92 9.98 -8.54
N ASN A 364 -16.77 11.01 -8.59
CA ASN A 364 -16.95 11.81 -9.81
C ASN A 364 -15.68 12.62 -10.17
N CYS A 365 -14.97 13.16 -9.17
CA CYS A 365 -13.67 13.80 -9.37
C CYS A 365 -12.60 12.83 -9.91
N GLN A 366 -12.76 11.51 -9.71
CA GLN A 366 -11.89 10.49 -10.32
C GLN A 366 -12.31 10.16 -11.75
N VAL A 367 -13.60 9.91 -11.98
CA VAL A 367 -14.14 9.45 -13.27
C VAL A 367 -13.99 10.53 -14.35
N MET A 368 -14.35 11.78 -14.06
CA MET A 368 -14.41 12.84 -15.08
C MET A 368 -13.04 13.12 -15.74
N PRO A 369 -11.93 13.28 -15.01
CA PRO A 369 -10.62 13.46 -15.61
C PRO A 369 -10.13 12.24 -16.39
N LEU A 370 -10.48 11.02 -15.96
CA LEU A 370 -10.10 9.79 -16.68
C LEU A 370 -10.85 9.64 -18.00
N ILE A 371 -12.15 9.94 -18.02
CA ILE A 371 -12.93 9.98 -19.26
C ILE A 371 -12.38 11.06 -20.19
N ALA A 372 -12.14 12.27 -19.69
CA ALA A 372 -11.56 13.35 -20.48
C ALA A 372 -10.19 12.95 -21.05
N GLY A 373 -9.32 12.35 -20.24
CA GLY A 373 -8.02 11.84 -20.66
C GLY A 373 -8.13 10.75 -21.74
N LEU A 374 -9.10 9.83 -21.60
CA LEU A 374 -9.36 8.80 -22.60
C LEU A 374 -9.90 9.38 -23.91
N VAL A 375 -10.78 10.38 -23.85
CA VAL A 375 -11.28 11.07 -25.04
C VAL A 375 -10.13 11.75 -25.79
N VAL A 376 -9.28 12.50 -25.10
CA VAL A 376 -8.07 13.10 -25.69
C VAL A 376 -7.16 12.01 -26.28
N PHE A 377 -6.98 10.91 -25.57
CA PHE A 377 -6.18 9.78 -26.05
C PHE A 377 -6.70 9.21 -27.38
N TRP A 378 -8.02 9.04 -27.52
CA TRP A 378 -8.63 8.53 -28.75
C TRP A 378 -8.59 9.54 -29.90
N VAL A 379 -8.95 10.80 -29.63
CA VAL A 379 -9.00 11.87 -30.65
C VAL A 379 -7.62 12.12 -31.24
N PHE A 380 -6.58 12.10 -30.41
CA PHE A 380 -5.21 12.38 -30.84
C PHE A 380 -4.37 11.13 -31.08
N MET A 381 -4.97 9.95 -31.31
CA MET A 381 -4.24 8.72 -31.65
C MET A 381 -3.18 8.88 -32.76
N PRO A 382 -3.39 9.71 -33.81
CA PRO A 382 -2.35 9.96 -34.82
C PRO A 382 -1.09 10.65 -34.28
N ASN A 383 -1.18 11.33 -33.13
CA ASN A 383 -0.09 12.03 -32.46
C ASN A 383 0.21 11.36 -31.10
N PRO A 384 1.11 10.36 -31.04
CA PRO A 384 1.32 9.53 -29.86
C PRO A 384 1.66 10.32 -28.59
N LEU A 385 2.45 11.39 -28.71
CA LEU A 385 2.82 12.24 -27.59
C LEU A 385 1.61 12.98 -27.00
N VAL A 386 0.78 13.62 -27.83
CA VAL A 386 -0.41 14.36 -27.38
C VAL A 386 -1.45 13.42 -26.77
N SER A 387 -1.65 12.28 -27.43
CA SER A 387 -2.52 11.20 -26.94
C SER A 387 -2.09 10.71 -25.55
N ALA A 388 -0.81 10.39 -25.37
CA ALA A 388 -0.24 9.98 -24.10
C ALA A 388 -0.32 11.07 -23.02
N THR A 389 -0.10 12.35 -23.38
CA THR A 389 -0.26 13.50 -22.47
C THR A 389 -1.68 13.60 -21.93
N GLY A 390 -2.69 13.33 -22.77
CA GLY A 390 -4.09 13.27 -22.34
C GLY A 390 -4.33 12.26 -21.22
N LEU A 391 -3.81 11.04 -21.38
CA LEU A 391 -3.89 10.01 -20.34
C LEU A 391 -3.11 10.41 -19.09
N VAL A 392 -1.92 10.98 -19.22
CA VAL A 392 -1.09 11.44 -18.10
C VAL A 392 -1.83 12.49 -17.28
N ALA A 393 -2.36 13.54 -17.93
CA ALA A 393 -3.07 14.61 -17.26
C ALA A 393 -4.34 14.11 -16.56
N GLY A 394 -5.16 13.32 -17.26
CA GLY A 394 -6.36 12.70 -16.68
C GLY A 394 -6.01 11.82 -15.47
N THR A 395 -4.94 11.04 -15.58
CA THR A 395 -4.46 10.16 -14.51
C THR A 395 -3.99 10.96 -13.28
N ILE A 396 -3.22 12.04 -13.45
CA ILE A 396 -2.74 12.90 -12.35
C ILE A 396 -3.91 13.51 -11.59
N VAL A 397 -4.83 14.17 -12.29
CA VAL A 397 -5.96 14.87 -11.65
C VAL A 397 -6.87 13.86 -10.94
N SER A 398 -7.08 12.69 -11.54
CA SER A 398 -7.91 11.63 -10.95
C SER A 398 -7.38 11.08 -9.61
N ARG A 399 -6.08 11.25 -9.28
CA ARG A 399 -5.49 10.73 -8.03
C ARG A 399 -6.12 11.32 -6.79
N LEU A 400 -6.51 12.59 -6.84
CA LEU A 400 -7.17 13.25 -5.72
C LEU A 400 -8.52 12.60 -5.43
N GLY A 401 -9.31 12.36 -6.47
CA GLY A 401 -10.58 11.63 -6.37
C GLY A 401 -10.39 10.20 -5.90
N LEU A 402 -9.45 9.45 -6.50
CA LEU A 402 -9.15 8.06 -6.15
C LEU A 402 -8.79 7.90 -4.66
N ARG A 403 -7.81 8.68 -4.17
CA ARG A 403 -7.36 8.56 -2.77
C ARG A 403 -8.42 9.00 -1.78
N GLY A 404 -9.18 10.04 -2.10
CA GLY A 404 -10.27 10.47 -1.24
C GLY A 404 -11.44 9.49 -1.23
N PHE A 405 -11.78 8.91 -2.38
CA PHE A 405 -12.84 7.92 -2.50
C PHE A 405 -12.52 6.62 -1.75
N ASP A 406 -11.28 6.13 -1.88
CA ASP A 406 -10.75 4.98 -1.14
C ASP A 406 -10.91 5.18 0.39
N LEU A 407 -10.52 6.36 0.90
CA LEU A 407 -10.71 6.71 2.31
C LEU A 407 -12.19 6.66 2.73
N CYS A 408 -13.11 7.19 1.91
CA CYS A 408 -14.54 7.16 2.21
C CYS A 408 -15.07 5.72 2.24
N THR A 409 -14.69 4.89 1.26
CA THR A 409 -15.12 3.48 1.23
C THR A 409 -14.61 2.70 2.42
N GLN A 410 -13.36 2.93 2.85
CA GLN A 410 -12.79 2.28 4.03
C GLN A 410 -13.52 2.67 5.31
N ILE A 411 -13.83 3.96 5.50
CA ILE A 411 -14.62 4.43 6.66
C ILE A 411 -15.99 3.75 6.69
N ILE A 412 -16.69 3.73 5.55
CA ILE A 412 -18.02 3.10 5.43
C ILE A 412 -17.96 1.60 5.77
N VAL A 413 -16.97 0.87 5.25
CA VAL A 413 -16.79 -0.55 5.55
C VAL A 413 -16.47 -0.78 7.03
N GLN A 414 -15.62 0.06 7.62
CA GLN A 414 -15.27 -0.04 9.05
C GLN A 414 -16.46 0.23 9.97
N GLU A 415 -17.33 1.17 9.61
CA GLU A 415 -18.54 1.51 10.35
C GLU A 415 -19.65 0.47 10.18
N GLU A 416 -19.79 -0.13 8.98
CA GLU A 416 -20.90 -1.04 8.69
C GLU A 416 -20.64 -2.51 9.03
N VAL A 417 -19.38 -2.96 9.06
CA VAL A 417 -19.02 -4.36 9.33
C VAL A 417 -18.76 -4.56 10.83
N GLU A 418 -19.41 -5.58 11.41
CA GLU A 418 -19.29 -5.90 12.84
C GLU A 418 -17.87 -6.37 13.19
N ALA A 419 -17.40 -6.05 14.40
CA ALA A 419 -16.03 -6.35 14.82
C ALA A 419 -15.65 -7.84 14.67
N GLU A 420 -16.59 -8.75 14.93
CA GLU A 420 -16.41 -10.21 14.83
C GLU A 420 -16.28 -10.70 13.37
N SER A 421 -16.86 -9.97 12.41
CA SER A 421 -16.92 -10.35 10.99
C SER A 421 -15.93 -9.59 10.10
N ARG A 422 -15.34 -8.49 10.60
CA ARG A 422 -14.36 -7.64 9.88
C ARG A 422 -13.23 -8.43 9.25
N GLY A 423 -12.60 -9.35 9.99
CA GLY A 423 -11.49 -10.15 9.46
C GLY A 423 -11.89 -10.99 8.24
N ARG A 424 -13.07 -11.62 8.29
CA ARG A 424 -13.61 -12.42 7.18
C ARG A 424 -13.93 -11.53 5.98
N PHE A 425 -14.58 -10.39 6.22
CA PHE A 425 -14.95 -9.42 5.18
C PHE A 425 -13.71 -8.84 4.48
N SER A 426 -12.74 -8.33 5.25
CA SER A 426 -11.50 -7.74 4.71
C SER A 426 -10.64 -8.75 3.96
N THR A 427 -10.69 -10.04 4.32
CA THR A 427 -9.97 -11.09 3.58
C THR A 427 -10.56 -11.29 2.18
N VAL A 428 -11.89 -11.30 2.05
CA VAL A 428 -12.56 -11.40 0.74
C VAL A 428 -12.36 -10.14 -0.09
N GLU A 429 -12.41 -8.96 0.54
CA GLU A 429 -12.09 -7.68 -0.10
C GLU A 429 -10.66 -7.68 -0.67
N ALA A 430 -9.67 -8.05 0.15
CA ALA A 430 -8.28 -8.15 -0.30
C ALA A 430 -8.11 -9.17 -1.44
N ALA A 431 -8.84 -10.28 -1.43
CA ALA A 431 -8.82 -11.24 -2.53
C ALA A 431 -9.32 -10.62 -3.85
N TRP A 432 -10.38 -9.81 -3.81
CA TRP A 432 -10.87 -9.08 -4.98
C TRP A 432 -9.87 -8.04 -5.48
N GLN A 433 -9.28 -7.25 -4.58
CA GLN A 433 -8.23 -6.27 -4.93
C GLN A 433 -7.07 -6.93 -5.68
N ASN A 434 -6.55 -8.04 -5.13
CA ASN A 434 -5.48 -8.81 -5.78
C ASN A 434 -5.93 -9.39 -7.13
N ALA A 435 -7.15 -9.95 -7.22
CA ALA A 435 -7.68 -10.49 -8.47
C ALA A 435 -7.77 -9.42 -9.57
N PHE A 436 -8.26 -8.22 -9.23
CA PHE A 436 -8.36 -7.09 -10.15
C PHE A 436 -6.99 -6.54 -10.56
N GLU A 437 -6.02 -6.51 -9.65
CA GLU A 437 -4.64 -6.16 -10.00
C GLU A 437 -4.03 -7.18 -10.98
N LEU A 438 -4.21 -8.48 -10.74
CA LEU A 438 -3.75 -9.55 -11.65
C LEU A 438 -4.42 -9.45 -13.02
N LEU A 439 -5.71 -9.14 -13.07
CA LEU A 439 -6.44 -8.90 -14.32
C LEU A 439 -5.90 -7.69 -15.08
N SER A 440 -5.51 -6.62 -14.35
CA SER A 440 -4.83 -5.47 -14.95
C SER A 440 -3.55 -5.92 -15.66
N TYR A 441 -2.67 -6.67 -14.99
CA TYR A 441 -1.44 -7.20 -15.61
C TYR A 441 -1.72 -8.16 -16.77
N LEU A 442 -2.73 -9.02 -16.65
CA LEU A 442 -3.13 -9.93 -17.72
C LEU A 442 -3.58 -9.17 -18.97
N SER A 443 -4.28 -8.05 -18.81
CA SER A 443 -4.73 -7.22 -19.93
C SER A 443 -3.55 -6.72 -20.78
N THR A 444 -2.43 -6.34 -20.16
CA THR A 444 -1.23 -5.87 -20.90
C THR A 444 -0.35 -7.01 -21.42
N ILE A 445 -0.54 -8.23 -20.93
CA ILE A 445 0.04 -9.44 -21.52
C ILE A 445 -0.72 -9.82 -22.80
N VAL A 446 -2.06 -9.78 -22.76
CA VAL A 446 -2.91 -10.04 -23.93
C VAL A 446 -2.70 -8.95 -25.00
N PHE A 447 -2.72 -7.69 -24.58
CA PHE A 447 -2.49 -6.52 -25.43
C PHE A 447 -1.05 -6.01 -25.28
N PHE A 448 -0.07 -6.85 -25.64
CA PHE A 448 1.34 -6.56 -25.41
C PHE A 448 1.93 -5.46 -26.29
N ARG A 449 1.28 -5.09 -27.40
CA ARG A 449 1.77 -4.05 -28.31
C ARG A 449 1.34 -2.66 -27.80
N PRO A 450 2.23 -1.65 -27.75
CA PRO A 450 1.87 -0.29 -27.34
C PRO A 450 0.72 0.32 -28.16
N ALA A 451 0.59 -0.03 -29.44
CA ALA A 451 -0.52 0.40 -30.29
C ALA A 451 -1.90 -0.14 -29.85
N GLN A 452 -1.93 -1.23 -29.08
CA GLN A 452 -3.15 -1.83 -28.52
C GLN A 452 -3.45 -1.35 -27.10
N PHE A 453 -2.65 -0.43 -26.54
CA PHE A 453 -2.82 0.08 -25.18
C PHE A 453 -4.16 0.80 -24.97
N ASN A 454 -4.84 1.18 -26.05
CA ASN A 454 -6.20 1.69 -26.03
C ASN A 454 -7.20 0.72 -25.36
N TRP A 455 -7.01 -0.59 -25.48
CA TRP A 455 -7.89 -1.59 -24.87
C TRP A 455 -7.71 -1.69 -23.34
N PRO A 456 -6.47 -1.86 -22.80
CA PRO A 456 -6.24 -1.74 -21.36
C PRO A 456 -6.65 -0.39 -20.75
N ALA A 457 -6.43 0.72 -21.47
CA ALA A 457 -6.85 2.04 -21.03
C ALA A 457 -8.39 2.15 -20.93
N LEU A 458 -9.11 1.66 -21.94
CA LEU A 458 -10.57 1.58 -21.93
C LEU A 458 -11.08 0.70 -20.79
N LEU A 459 -10.50 -0.49 -20.61
CA LEU A 459 -10.83 -1.41 -19.52
C LEU A 459 -10.74 -0.70 -18.15
N SER A 460 -9.70 0.10 -17.95
CA SER A 460 -9.49 0.86 -16.70
C SER A 460 -10.58 1.91 -16.49
N VAL A 461 -10.94 2.67 -17.53
CA VAL A 461 -12.01 3.68 -17.42
C VAL A 461 -13.37 3.04 -17.21
N VAL A 462 -13.65 1.90 -17.85
CA VAL A 462 -14.87 1.13 -17.64
C VAL A 462 -14.92 0.58 -16.21
N ALA A 463 -13.81 0.07 -15.67
CA ALA A 463 -13.72 -0.40 -14.29
C ALA A 463 -13.97 0.73 -13.29
N VAL A 464 -13.34 1.89 -13.46
CA VAL A 464 -13.54 3.05 -12.58
C VAL A 464 -14.97 3.61 -12.69
N THR A 465 -15.53 3.65 -13.90
CA THR A 465 -16.92 4.12 -14.11
C THR A 465 -17.92 3.15 -13.48
N SER A 466 -17.73 1.84 -13.65
CA SER A 466 -18.59 0.83 -13.02
C SER A 466 -18.46 0.83 -11.49
N ALA A 467 -17.27 1.09 -10.94
CA ALA A 467 -17.09 1.31 -9.50
C ALA A 467 -17.90 2.52 -9.01
N SER A 468 -17.84 3.64 -9.74
CA SER A 468 -18.63 4.85 -9.43
C SER A 468 -20.14 4.61 -9.52
N LEU A 469 -20.59 3.86 -10.53
CA LEU A 469 -22.01 3.49 -10.69
C LEU A 469 -22.48 2.55 -9.57
N ALA A 470 -21.68 1.53 -9.21
CA ALA A 470 -21.97 0.63 -8.10
C ALA A 470 -22.07 1.42 -6.78
N TYR A 471 -21.15 2.34 -6.53
CA TYR A 471 -21.19 3.20 -5.36
C TYR A 471 -22.41 4.14 -5.38
N THR A 472 -22.74 4.73 -6.54
CA THR A 472 -23.94 5.58 -6.70
C THR A 472 -25.22 4.80 -6.41
N ALA A 473 -25.31 3.54 -6.88
CA ALA A 473 -26.44 2.67 -6.58
C ALA A 473 -26.56 2.37 -5.08
N TYR A 474 -25.43 2.20 -4.38
CA TYR A 474 -25.42 2.07 -2.92
C TYR A 474 -25.93 3.33 -2.22
N VAL A 475 -25.45 4.52 -2.63
CA VAL A 475 -25.94 5.80 -2.08
C VAL A 475 -27.45 5.95 -2.33
N GLY A 476 -27.92 5.59 -3.52
CA GLY A 476 -29.35 5.59 -3.87
C GLY A 476 -30.17 4.66 -2.96
N ARG A 477 -29.71 3.43 -2.74
CA ARG A 477 -30.38 2.47 -1.84
C ARG A 477 -30.39 2.92 -0.38
N LYS A 478 -29.29 3.52 0.10
CA LYS A 478 -29.15 3.95 1.49
C LYS A 478 -29.94 5.23 1.80
N ARG A 479 -30.18 6.10 0.81
CA ARG A 479 -30.82 7.41 1.02
C ARG A 479 -32.23 7.54 0.45
N GLY A 480 -32.63 6.69 -0.50
CA GLY A 480 -33.92 6.78 -1.18
C GLY A 480 -34.04 7.89 -2.23
N HIS A 481 -33.13 8.87 -2.26
CA HIS A 481 -33.09 9.97 -3.23
C HIS A 481 -31.65 10.47 -3.48
N LEU A 482 -31.27 10.62 -4.77
CA LEU A 482 -29.93 11.04 -5.19
C LEU A 482 -29.78 12.57 -5.28
N ILE A 483 -30.87 13.29 -5.53
CA ILE A 483 -30.93 14.75 -5.71
C ILE A 483 -32.12 15.26 -4.89
N HIS A 484 -31.92 16.31 -4.08
CA HIS A 484 -33.02 17.02 -3.42
C HIS A 484 -33.67 17.96 -4.44
N PHE A 485 -34.66 17.47 -5.18
CA PHE A 485 -35.46 18.33 -6.06
C PHE A 485 -36.22 19.41 -5.25
N GLU A 486 -36.54 19.18 -3.97
CA GLU A 486 -37.14 20.21 -3.10
C GLU A 486 -36.22 21.43 -2.80
N LYS A 487 -34.91 21.34 -3.06
CA LYS A 487 -33.99 22.49 -2.97
C LYS A 487 -33.69 23.14 -4.32
N LEU A 488 -34.15 22.54 -5.41
CA LEU A 488 -34.11 23.08 -6.76
C LEU A 488 -35.54 23.45 -7.13
N GLY A 489 -36.03 24.57 -6.56
CA GLY A 489 -37.43 24.99 -6.60
C GLY A 489 -38.11 24.80 -7.95
N PHE A 490 -38.81 23.68 -8.08
CA PHE A 490 -39.81 23.38 -9.09
C PHE A 490 -41.06 22.87 -8.37
#